data_AF-A0A376FFU2-F1
#
_entry.id   AF-A0A376FFU2-F1
#
_cell.length_a   1.000
_cell.length_b   1.000
_cell.length_c   1.000
_cell.angle_alpha   90.00
_cell.angle_beta   90.00
_cell.angle_gamma   90.00
#
_symmetry.space_group_name_H-M   'P 1'
#
loop_
_entity.id
_entity.type
_entity.pdbx_description
1 polymer ?
#
loop_
_entity_poly.entity_id
_entity_poly.type
_entity_poly.pdbx_seq_one_letter_code
_entity_poly.pdbx_strand_id
1 'polypeptide(L)'
;MNKEILAVVEAVSNEKSLPREKIFEALESALATATKKKYEQEIDVRVEIDRKSGDFDTFRRWVIVEEVTQPTKEITLEAARF
;
A
#
# COMPACT_ATOMS: atom_id res chain seq x y z
N MET A 1 -16.77 -3.58 5.04
CA MET A 1 -16.84 -4.98 4.57
C MET A 1 -16.96 -5.00 3.06
N ASN A 2 -15.82 -4.92 2.39
CA ASN A 2 -15.71 -5.12 0.96
C ASN A 2 -15.38 -6.59 0.66
N LYS A 3 -16.42 -7.43 0.53
CA LYS A 3 -16.27 -8.88 0.31
C LYS A 3 -15.79 -9.25 -1.09
N GLU A 4 -15.78 -8.30 -2.03
CA GLU A 4 -15.37 -8.55 -3.41
C GLU A 4 -13.87 -8.85 -3.51
N ILE A 5 -13.04 -8.12 -2.75
CA ILE A 5 -11.58 -8.35 -2.73
C ILE A 5 -11.28 -9.76 -2.23
N LEU A 6 -11.95 -10.20 -1.16
CA LEU A 6 -11.75 -11.55 -0.62
C LEU A 6 -12.15 -12.62 -1.62
N ALA A 7 -13.27 -12.44 -2.32
CA ALA A 7 -13.73 -13.39 -3.34
C ALA A 7 -12.73 -13.50 -4.51
N VAL A 8 -12.17 -12.38 -4.97
CA VAL A 8 -11.15 -12.36 -6.02
C VAL A 8 -9.88 -13.07 -5.56
N VAL A 9 -9.42 -12.79 -4.33
CA VAL A 9 -8.22 -13.44 -3.76
C VAL A 9 -8.40 -14.95 -3.68
N GLU A 10 -9.57 -15.43 -3.24
CA GLU A 10 -9.86 -16.86 -3.17
C GLU A 10 -9.91 -17.52 -4.55
N ALA A 11 -10.56 -16.88 -5.53
CA ALA A 11 -10.62 -17.38 -6.90
C ALA A 11 -9.21 -17.52 -7.51
N VAL A 12 -8.39 -16.47 -7.40
CA VAL A 12 -7.03 -16.46 -7.95
C VAL A 12 -6.10 -17.42 -7.22
N SER A 13 -6.24 -17.54 -5.89
CA SER A 13 -5.47 -18.51 -5.09
C SER A 13 -5.74 -19.93 -5.52
N ASN A 14 -7.01 -20.28 -5.76
CA ASN A 14 -7.41 -21.61 -6.20
C ASN A 14 -6.98 -21.90 -7.64
N GLU A 15 -7.03 -20.92 -8.54
CA GLU A 15 -6.67 -21.11 -9.95
C GLU A 15 -5.15 -21.24 -10.16
N LYS A 16 -4.36 -20.42 -9.44
CA LYS A 16 -2.89 -20.35 -9.62
C LYS A 16 -2.12 -21.16 -8.57
N SER A 17 -2.81 -21.81 -7.63
CA SER A 17 -2.20 -22.50 -6.47
C SER A 17 -1.19 -21.63 -5.73
N LEU A 18 -1.48 -20.34 -5.61
CA LEU A 18 -0.62 -19.36 -4.95
C LEU A 18 -1.11 -19.09 -3.54
N PRO A 19 -0.19 -18.85 -2.58
CA PRO A 19 -0.56 -18.39 -1.25
C PRO A 19 -1.35 -17.09 -1.34
N ARG A 20 -2.47 -17.01 -0.60
CA ARG A 20 -3.32 -15.80 -0.51
C ARG A 20 -2.48 -14.56 -0.18
N GLU A 21 -1.48 -14.72 0.67
CA GLU A 21 -0.54 -13.66 1.06
C GLU A 21 0.16 -12.99 -0.12
N LYS A 22 0.69 -13.77 -1.07
CA LYS A 22 1.32 -13.20 -2.28
C LYS A 22 0.34 -12.44 -3.17
N ILE A 23 -0.93 -12.85 -3.16
CA ILE A 23 -1.98 -12.16 -3.92
C ILE A 23 -2.33 -10.84 -3.25
N PHE A 24 -2.45 -10.82 -1.92
CA PHE A 24 -2.64 -9.58 -1.17
C PHE A 24 -1.48 -8.61 -1.40
N GLU A 25 -0.22 -9.05 -1.30
CA GLU A 25 0.95 -8.21 -1.59
C GLU A 25 0.92 -7.63 -3.02
N ALA A 26 0.53 -8.44 -4.00
CA ALA A 26 0.41 -7.98 -5.38
C ALA A 26 -0.71 -6.94 -5.54
N LEU A 27 -1.87 -7.14 -4.90
CA LEU A 27 -2.98 -6.19 -4.90
C LEU A 27 -2.62 -4.89 -4.19
N GLU A 28 -1.98 -4.95 -3.03
CA GLU A 28 -1.48 -3.80 -2.28
C GLU A 28 -0.50 -2.98 -3.13
N SER A 29 0.45 -3.64 -3.79
CA SER A 29 1.42 -3.00 -4.68
C SER A 29 0.75 -2.36 -5.90
N ALA A 30 -0.24 -3.04 -6.49
CA ALA A 30 -1.00 -2.50 -7.62
C ALA A 30 -1.81 -1.25 -7.21
N LEU A 31 -2.50 -1.30 -6.07
CA LEU A 31 -3.27 -0.18 -5.52
C LEU A 31 -2.36 0.99 -5.10
N ALA A 32 -1.20 0.70 -4.50
CA ALA A 32 -0.20 1.70 -4.17
C ALA A 32 0.33 2.39 -5.43
N THR A 33 0.62 1.63 -6.48
CA THR A 33 1.07 2.18 -7.78
C THR A 33 0.00 3.02 -8.46
N ALA A 34 -1.25 2.56 -8.45
CA ALA A 34 -2.39 3.31 -8.99
C ALA A 34 -2.60 4.62 -8.21
N THR A 35 -2.50 4.57 -6.88
CA THR A 35 -2.57 5.75 -6.03
C THR A 35 -1.42 6.70 -6.31
N LYS A 36 -0.18 6.20 -6.42
CA LYS A 36 1.00 7.01 -6.78
C LYS A 36 0.78 7.75 -8.09
N LYS A 37 0.19 7.11 -9.11
CA LYS A 37 -0.13 7.76 -10.40
C LYS A 37 -1.20 8.84 -10.32
N LYS A 38 -2.09 8.81 -9.32
CA LYS A 38 -3.11 9.84 -9.12
C LYS A 38 -2.50 11.16 -8.64
N TYR A 39 -1.34 11.11 -7.99
CA TYR A 39 -0.61 12.30 -7.54
C TYR A 39 0.49 12.63 -8.55
N GLU A 40 0.61 13.91 -8.90
CA GLU A 40 1.68 14.38 -9.81
C GLU A 40 3.06 14.33 -9.16
N GLN A 41 3.09 14.33 -7.84
CA GLN A 41 4.31 14.29 -7.04
C GLN A 41 4.77 12.85 -6.82
N GLU A 42 6.09 12.66 -6.81
CA GLU A 42 6.63 11.36 -6.47
C GLU A 42 6.50 11.13 -4.96
N ILE A 43 5.52 10.32 -4.56
CA ILE A 43 5.22 9.97 -3.17
C ILE A 43 5.44 8.48 -2.92
N ASP A 44 5.76 8.11 -1.68
CA ASP A 44 5.73 6.71 -1.24
C ASP A 44 4.37 6.39 -0.62
N VAL A 45 3.71 5.37 -1.15
CA VAL A 45 2.37 4.96 -0.75
C VAL A 45 2.42 3.50 -0.38
N ARG A 46 1.80 3.16 0.75
CA ARG A 46 1.56 1.80 1.19
C ARG A 46 0.07 1.59 1.30
N VAL A 47 -0.43 0.50 0.75
CA VAL A 47 -1.79 0.04 0.97
C VAL A 47 -1.72 -1.18 1.88
N GLU A 48 -2.65 -1.28 2.82
CA GLU A 48 -2.80 -2.43 3.71
C GLU A 48 -4.22 -2.96 3.57
N ILE A 49 -4.36 -4.24 3.23
CA ILE A 49 -5.65 -4.90 3.09
C ILE A 49 -5.92 -5.77 4.32
N ASP A 50 -7.03 -5.51 5.00
CA ASP A 50 -7.50 -6.37 6.08
C ASP A 50 -8.04 -7.68 5.50
N ARG A 51 -7.32 -8.77 5.80
CA ARG A 51 -7.61 -10.13 5.32
C ARG A 51 -8.95 -10.70 5.84
N LYS A 52 -9.53 -10.12 6.89
CA LYS A 52 -10.80 -10.55 7.49
C LYS A 52 -11.99 -9.77 6.97
N SER A 53 -11.88 -8.44 6.93
CA SER A 53 -12.99 -7.58 6.50
C SER A 53 -13.03 -7.34 4.99
N GLY A 54 -11.88 -7.50 4.32
CA GLY A 54 -11.67 -7.14 2.91
C GLY A 54 -11.56 -5.64 2.68
N ASP A 55 -11.61 -4.83 3.74
CA ASP A 55 -11.41 -3.38 3.66
C ASP A 55 -9.91 -3.09 3.50
N PHE A 56 -9.57 -1.98 2.86
CA PHE A 56 -8.18 -1.58 2.66
C PHE A 56 -8.00 -0.11 3.01
N ASP A 57 -6.85 0.18 3.60
CA ASP A 57 -6.44 1.53 3.94
C ASP A 57 -5.19 1.92 3.16
N THR A 58 -5.14 3.18 2.76
CA THR A 58 -4.05 3.74 1.97
C THR A 58 -3.30 4.77 2.81
N PHE A 59 -2.02 4.52 3.02
CA PHE A 59 -1.14 5.35 3.81
C PHE A 59 -0.05 5.96 2.94
N ARG A 60 0.28 7.21 3.21
CA ARG A 60 1.51 7.82 2.69
C ARG A 60 2.61 7.63 3.72
N ARG A 61 3.81 7.30 3.24
CA ARG A 61 4.99 7.12 4.10
C ARG A 61 6.05 8.14 3.74
N TRP A 62 6.83 8.48 4.74
CA TRP A 62 8.05 9.26 4.58
C TRP A 62 9.21 8.49 5.19
N VAL A 63 10.36 8.60 4.53
CA VAL A 63 11.63 8.12 5.04
C VAL A 63 12.20 9.19 5.96
N ILE A 64 12.56 8.80 7.18
CA ILE A 64 13.20 9.72 8.13
C ILE A 64 14.66 9.89 7.73
N VAL A 65 15.08 11.13 7.51
CA VAL A 65 16.44 11.50 7.09
C VAL A 65 16.98 12.65 7.95
N GLU A 66 18.31 12.83 7.96
CA GLU A 66 18.93 13.98 8.62
C GLU A 66 18.74 15.28 7.81
N GLU A 67 18.91 15.20 6.48
CA GLU A 67 18.73 16.32 5.56
C GLU A 67 17.74 15.91 4.45
N VAL A 68 16.71 16.73 4.24
CA VAL A 68 15.64 16.45 3.27
C VAL A 68 16.09 16.87 1.87
N THR A 69 16.21 15.89 0.98
CA THR A 69 16.47 16.10 -0.45
C THR A 69 15.19 16.01 -1.28
N GLN A 70 14.22 15.20 -0.85
CA GLN A 70 12.93 15.00 -1.50
C GLN A 70 11.77 15.22 -0.52
N PRO A 71 11.24 16.46 -0.39
CA PRO A 71 10.19 16.78 0.59
C PRO A 71 8.90 15.96 0.45
N THR A 72 8.66 15.37 -0.72
CA THR A 72 7.49 14.55 -0.99
C THR A 72 7.59 13.12 -0.46
N LYS A 73 8.79 12.66 -0.08
CA LYS A 73 9.05 11.31 0.43
C LYS A 73 9.91 11.27 1.68
N GLU A 74 10.54 12.37 2.05
CA GLU A 74 11.49 12.45 3.16
C GLU A 74 10.99 13.44 4.21
N ILE A 75 11.28 13.13 5.46
CA ILE A 75 10.96 13.97 6.62
C ILE A 75 12.13 13.97 7.59
N THR A 76 12.39 15.10 8.26
CA THR A 76 13.40 15.14 9.31
C THR A 76 12.91 14.42 10.57
N LEU A 77 13.84 13.92 11.37
CA LEU A 77 13.49 13.31 12.66
C LEU A 77 12.72 14.27 13.58
N GLU A 78 13.06 15.56 13.54
CA GLU A 78 12.37 16.59 14.32
C GLU A 78 10.92 16.76 13.87
N ALA A 79 10.67 16.82 12.56
CA ALA A 79 9.33 16.94 12.00
C ALA A 79 8.49 15.67 12.19
N ALA A 80 9.11 14.48 12.26
CA ALA A 80 8.41 13.21 12.48
C ALA A 80 7.99 12.98 13.94
N ARG A 81 8.57 13.72 14.90
CA ARG A 81 8.29 13.58 16.35
C ARG A 81 7.15 14.46 16.84
N PHE A 82 6.68 15.40 16.02
CA PHE A 82 5.57 16.31 16.31
C PHE A 82 4.26 15.80 15.70
#